data_AF-A0A4P8XIT3-F1
#
_entry.id   AF-A0A4P8XIT3-F1
#
_cell.length_a   1.000
_cell.length_b   1.000
_cell.length_c   1.000
_cell.angle_alpha   90.00
_cell.angle_beta   90.00
_cell.angle_gamma   90.00
#
_symmetry.space_group_name_H-M   'P 1'
#
loop_
_entity.id
_entity.type
_entity.pdbx_description
1 polymer ?
#
loop_
_entity_poly.entity_id
_entity_poly.type
_entity_poly.pdbx_seq_one_letter_code
_entity_poly.pdbx_strand_id
1 'polypeptide(L)'
;MFSMVLGLTLLYVGIQIFRHPDADLLRWFSQIPEEVVRSKEELLKERIGALLTIFLGIVMSLSGALSFFDSSSLGLFIFSFILGLITVIFGIYAVRNPEWGWLQMLGLDTENDDLHRWFIRIIAKGVVIFGLLCMLLSAQFLFA
;
A
#
# COMPACT_ATOMS: atom_id res chain seq x y z
N MET A 1 8.60 7.29 -17.31
CA MET A 1 9.10 8.25 -16.30
C MET A 1 7.98 8.96 -15.52
N PHE A 2 7.03 9.65 -16.17
CA PHE A 2 5.96 10.39 -15.49
C PHE A 2 5.13 9.52 -14.51
N SER A 3 4.73 8.33 -14.94
CA SER A 3 3.99 7.36 -14.11
C SER A 3 4.75 6.95 -12.84
N MET A 4 6.06 6.80 -12.93
CA MET A 4 6.92 6.46 -11.80
C MET A 4 7.00 7.61 -10.79
N VAL A 5 7.24 8.83 -11.27
CA VAL A 5 7.32 10.03 -10.40
C VAL A 5 5.98 10.29 -9.72
N LEU A 6 4.88 10.17 -10.47
CA LEU A 6 3.53 10.31 -9.92
C LEU A 6 3.23 9.20 -8.90
N GLY A 7 3.62 7.97 -9.19
CA GLY A 7 3.51 6.84 -8.27
C GLY A 7 4.27 7.07 -6.97
N LEU A 8 5.52 7.53 -7.04
CA LEU A 8 6.34 7.86 -5.86
C LEU A 8 5.73 9.02 -5.06
N THR A 9 5.15 10.00 -5.73
CA THR A 9 4.46 11.13 -5.09
C THR A 9 3.23 10.65 -4.34
N LEU A 10 2.40 9.81 -4.96
CA LEU A 10 1.24 9.20 -4.30
C LEU A 10 1.64 8.32 -3.12
N LEU A 11 2.73 7.57 -3.26
CA LEU A 11 3.27 6.73 -2.20
C LEU A 11 3.73 7.59 -1.01
N TYR A 12 4.44 8.69 -1.27
CA TYR A 12 4.84 9.65 -0.23
C TYR A 12 3.63 10.30 0.46
N VAL A 13 2.68 10.83 -0.31
CA VAL A 13 1.46 11.47 0.22
C VAL A 13 0.63 10.47 1.02
N GLY A 14 0.44 9.26 0.50
CA GLY A 14 -0.30 8.20 1.18
C GLY A 14 0.36 7.80 2.50
N ILE A 15 1.69 7.69 2.56
CA ILE A 15 2.42 7.43 3.81
C ILE A 15 2.22 8.57 4.82
N GLN A 16 2.29 9.82 4.36
CA GLN A 16 2.09 10.98 5.24
C GLN A 16 0.68 11.02 5.83
N ILE A 17 -0.33 10.82 4.98
CA ILE A 17 -1.73 10.72 5.43
C ILE A 17 -1.91 9.55 6.40
N PHE A 18 -1.28 8.41 6.13
CA PHE A 18 -1.42 7.24 6.99
C PHE A 18 -0.81 7.45 8.38
N ARG A 19 0.36 8.14 8.45
CA ARG A 19 1.05 8.47 9.71
C ARG A 19 0.36 9.60 10.47
N HIS A 20 -0.14 10.60 9.76
CA HIS A 20 -0.76 11.79 10.31
C HIS A 20 -2.15 11.99 9.67
N PRO A 21 -3.14 11.15 10.03
CA PRO A 21 -4.48 11.19 9.44
C PRO A 21 -5.26 12.47 9.78
N ASP A 22 -4.79 13.24 10.77
CA ASP A 22 -5.36 14.54 11.14
C ASP A 22 -4.46 15.72 10.75
N ALA A 23 -3.51 15.51 9.83
CA ALA A 23 -2.65 16.59 9.34
C ALA A 23 -3.47 17.70 8.68
N ASP A 24 -3.01 18.94 8.84
CA ASP A 24 -3.65 20.15 8.28
C ASP A 24 -3.84 20.06 6.77
N LEU A 25 -2.96 19.33 6.08
CA LEU A 25 -3.06 19.08 4.64
C LEU A 25 -4.36 18.35 4.28
N LEU A 26 -4.76 17.36 5.09
CA LEU A 26 -6.00 16.60 4.89
C LEU A 26 -7.22 17.42 5.30
N ARG A 27 -7.12 18.20 6.39
CA ARG A 27 -8.16 19.15 6.83
C ARG A 27 -8.43 20.21 5.76
N TRP A 28 -7.38 20.72 5.12
CA TRP A 28 -7.46 21.68 4.02
C TRP A 28 -8.17 21.09 2.80
N PHE A 29 -7.84 19.85 2.40
CA PHE A 29 -8.53 19.16 1.30
C PHE A 29 -10.00 18.83 1.59
N SER A 30 -10.31 18.50 2.84
CA SER A 30 -11.66 18.10 3.27
C SER A 30 -12.53 19.26 3.76
N GLN A 31 -11.98 20.49 3.77
CA GLN A 31 -12.65 21.71 4.27
C GLN A 31 -13.18 21.57 5.71
N ILE A 32 -12.49 20.78 6.54
CA ILE A 32 -12.88 20.57 7.93
C ILE A 32 -12.29 21.70 8.78
N PRO A 33 -13.10 22.39 9.63
CA PRO A 33 -12.59 23.42 10.53
C PRO A 33 -11.58 22.85 11.54
N GLU A 34 -10.52 23.60 11.85
CA GLU A 34 -9.42 23.16 12.71
C GLU A 34 -9.85 22.80 14.15
N GLU A 35 -10.99 23.33 14.60
CA GLU A 35 -11.53 23.16 15.95
C GLU A 35 -12.29 21.84 16.17
N VAL A 36 -12.59 21.09 15.10
CA VAL A 36 -13.36 19.85 15.18
C VAL A 36 -12.45 18.67 15.53
N VAL A 37 -12.62 18.11 16.74
CA VAL A 37 -11.95 16.85 17.14
C VAL A 37 -12.61 15.69 16.39
N ARG A 38 -11.88 15.03 15.48
CA ARG A 38 -12.39 13.90 14.72
C ARG A 38 -12.56 12.66 15.58
N SER A 39 -13.57 11.85 15.25
CA SER A 39 -13.79 10.57 15.93
C SER A 39 -12.73 9.53 15.51
N LYS A 40 -12.50 8.52 16.36
CA LYS A 40 -11.60 7.38 16.03
C LYS A 40 -12.03 6.69 14.72
N GLU A 41 -13.33 6.63 14.43
CA GLU A 41 -13.88 6.01 13.23
C GLU A 41 -13.55 6.80 11.95
N GLU A 42 -13.64 8.13 12.00
CA GLU A 42 -13.25 9.01 10.89
C GLU A 42 -11.76 8.90 10.58
N LEU A 43 -10.92 8.87 11.61
CA LEU A 43 -9.47 8.67 11.46
C LEU A 43 -9.15 7.30 10.85
N LEU A 44 -9.90 6.26 11.19
CA LEU A 44 -9.76 4.93 10.58
C LEU A 44 -10.10 4.98 9.08
N LYS A 45 -11.18 5.67 8.72
CA LYS A 45 -11.60 5.84 7.31
C LYS A 45 -10.53 6.56 6.48
N GLU A 46 -9.90 7.58 7.05
CA GLU A 46 -8.79 8.29 6.40
C GLU A 46 -7.57 7.39 6.22
N ARG A 47 -7.22 6.57 7.23
CA ARG A 47 -6.13 5.59 7.12
C ARG A 47 -6.41 4.52 6.06
N ILE A 48 -7.67 4.11 5.89
CA ILE A 48 -8.09 3.21 4.79
C ILE A 48 -7.89 3.90 3.44
N GLY A 49 -8.32 5.15 3.31
CA GLY A 49 -8.10 5.97 2.11
C GLY A 49 -6.61 6.08 1.77
N ALA A 50 -5.78 6.37 2.77
CA ALA A 50 -4.34 6.45 2.63
C ALA A 50 -3.72 5.15 2.11
N LEU A 51 -4.15 4.00 2.62
CA LEU A 51 -3.68 2.70 2.16
C LEU A 51 -3.99 2.46 0.69
N LEU A 52 -5.19 2.86 0.23
CA LEU A 52 -5.54 2.80 -1.18
C LEU A 52 -4.63 3.72 -2.01
N THR A 53 -4.32 4.91 -1.53
CA THR A 53 -3.38 5.84 -2.18
C THR A 53 -1.96 5.28 -2.23
N ILE A 54 -1.45 4.68 -1.14
CA ILE A 54 -0.15 4.01 -1.10
C ILE A 54 -0.13 2.86 -2.10
N PHE A 55 -1.16 2.02 -2.09
CA PHE A 55 -1.29 0.90 -3.00
C PHE A 55 -1.27 1.34 -4.47
N LEU A 56 -2.05 2.36 -4.81
CA LEU A 56 -2.05 2.95 -6.15
C LEU A 56 -0.67 3.51 -6.51
N GLY A 57 -0.01 4.20 -5.57
CA GLY A 57 1.34 4.72 -5.74
C GLY A 57 2.38 3.62 -6.03
N ILE A 58 2.30 2.47 -5.34
CA ILE A 58 3.14 1.30 -5.59
C ILE A 58 2.90 0.77 -7.00
N VAL A 59 1.64 0.56 -7.39
CA VAL A 59 1.28 0.05 -8.73
C VAL A 59 1.79 0.97 -9.83
N MET A 60 1.61 2.29 -9.69
CA MET A 60 2.08 3.26 -10.68
C MET A 60 3.60 3.40 -10.72
N SER A 61 4.27 3.27 -9.56
CA SER A 61 5.73 3.25 -9.49
C SER A 61 6.29 2.02 -10.19
N LEU A 62 5.70 0.85 -9.96
CA LEU A 62 6.10 -0.41 -10.57
C LEU A 62 5.83 -0.43 -12.07
N SER A 63 4.65 0.03 -12.51
CA SER A 63 4.34 0.11 -13.96
C SER A 63 5.28 1.09 -14.67
N GLY A 64 5.59 2.21 -14.03
CA GLY A 64 6.60 3.14 -14.49
C GLY A 64 7.99 2.52 -14.54
N ALA A 65 8.39 1.75 -13.53
CA ALA A 65 9.66 1.03 -13.49
C ALA A 65 9.77 -0.02 -14.61
N LEU A 66 8.69 -0.79 -14.85
CA LEU A 66 8.59 -1.77 -15.93
C LEU A 66 8.82 -1.14 -17.31
N SER A 67 8.41 0.12 -17.52
CA SER A 67 8.67 0.82 -18.80
C SER A 67 10.14 1.17 -19.06
N PHE A 68 11.03 1.03 -18.08
CA PHE A 68 12.48 1.21 -18.26
C PHE A 68 13.21 -0.08 -18.60
N PHE A 69 12.57 -1.24 -18.39
CA PHE A 69 13.17 -2.52 -18.74
C PHE A 69 12.79 -2.84 -20.18
N ASP A 70 13.78 -2.76 -21.07
CA ASP A 70 13.72 -3.19 -22.48
C ASP A 70 13.73 -4.74 -22.59
N SER A 71 13.13 -5.41 -21.60
CA SER A 71 13.34 -6.83 -21.36
C SER A 71 12.36 -7.67 -22.18
N SER A 72 12.92 -8.73 -22.76
CA SER A 72 12.19 -9.84 -23.37
C SER A 72 10.96 -10.23 -22.54
N SER A 73 9.92 -10.72 -23.21
CA SER A 73 8.66 -11.15 -22.59
C SER A 73 8.89 -12.11 -21.41
N LEU A 74 9.88 -13.00 -21.53
CA LEU A 74 10.34 -13.89 -20.46
C LEU A 74 10.95 -13.14 -19.26
N GLY A 75 11.73 -12.08 -19.48
CA GLY A 75 12.27 -11.25 -18.41
C GLY A 75 11.18 -10.50 -17.63
N LEU A 76 10.19 -9.96 -18.33
CA LEU A 76 9.02 -9.30 -17.71
C LEU A 76 8.18 -10.29 -16.91
N PHE A 77 8.01 -11.52 -17.41
CA PHE A 77 7.39 -12.62 -16.68
C PHE A 77 8.13 -12.90 -15.36
N ILE A 78 9.43 -13.23 -15.44
CA ILE A 78 10.22 -13.60 -14.25
C ILE A 78 10.22 -12.47 -13.22
N PHE A 79 10.44 -11.24 -13.65
CA PHE A 79 10.47 -10.08 -12.75
C PHE A 79 9.13 -9.90 -12.03
N SER A 80 8.02 -9.90 -12.78
CA SER A 80 6.68 -9.74 -12.21
C SER A 80 6.29 -10.90 -11.30
N PHE A 81 6.69 -12.12 -11.65
CA PHE A 81 6.44 -13.32 -10.85
C PHE A 81 7.22 -13.29 -9.52
N ILE A 82 8.51 -12.94 -9.55
CA ILE A 82 9.33 -12.80 -8.35
C ILE A 82 8.77 -11.68 -7.46
N LEU A 83 8.36 -10.56 -8.04
CA LEU A 83 7.78 -9.45 -7.28
C LEU A 83 6.46 -9.86 -6.61
N GLY A 84 5.60 -10.60 -7.32
CA GLY A 84 4.41 -11.21 -6.74
C GLY A 84 4.73 -12.18 -5.61
N LEU A 85 5.73 -13.05 -5.79
CA LEU A 85 6.19 -14.00 -4.77
C LEU A 85 6.67 -13.28 -3.50
N ILE A 86 7.52 -12.25 -3.63
CA ILE A 86 8.00 -11.43 -2.51
C ILE A 86 6.81 -10.80 -1.79
N THR A 87 5.84 -10.27 -2.54
CA THR A 87 4.62 -9.66 -1.98
C THR A 87 3.80 -10.68 -1.18
N VAL A 88 3.66 -11.91 -1.66
CA VAL A 88 2.97 -13.00 -0.95
C VAL A 88 3.71 -13.37 0.33
N ILE A 89 5.02 -13.58 0.27
CA ILE A 89 5.84 -13.92 1.45
C ILE A 89 5.70 -12.82 2.49
N PHE A 90 5.80 -11.57 2.06
CA PHE A 90 5.66 -10.40 2.89
C PHE A 90 4.26 -10.33 3.54
N GLY A 91 3.20 -10.53 2.76
CA GLY A 91 1.82 -10.55 3.24
C GLY A 91 1.56 -11.68 4.26
N ILE A 92 2.04 -12.90 3.99
CA ILE A 92 1.94 -14.04 4.91
C ILE A 92 2.67 -13.74 6.23
N TYR A 93 3.86 -13.15 6.13
CA TYR A 93 4.63 -12.76 7.30
C TYR A 93 3.87 -11.73 8.14
N ALA A 94 3.28 -10.71 7.50
CA ALA A 94 2.47 -9.70 8.16
C ALA A 94 1.17 -10.25 8.79
N VAL A 95 0.54 -11.27 8.19
CA VAL A 95 -0.62 -11.97 8.81
C VAL A 95 -0.21 -12.69 10.09
N ARG A 96 0.97 -13.34 10.09
CA ARG A 96 1.47 -14.12 11.23
C ARG A 96 2.03 -13.24 12.35
N ASN A 97 2.67 -12.13 12.00
CA ASN A 97 3.30 -11.20 12.91
C ASN A 97 2.67 -9.80 12.75
N PRO A 98 1.42 -9.58 13.21
CA PRO A 98 0.76 -8.28 13.09
C PRO A 98 1.46 -7.18 13.89
N GLU A 99 2.29 -7.55 14.87
CA GLU A 99 3.06 -6.65 15.72
C GLU A 99 4.41 -6.22 15.07
N TRP A 100 4.68 -6.65 13.84
CA TRP A 100 6.00 -6.45 13.23
C TRP A 100 6.29 -4.98 12.93
N GLY A 101 7.51 -4.55 13.23
CA GLY A 101 7.93 -3.14 13.31
C GLY A 101 7.71 -2.30 12.05
N TRP A 102 7.57 -2.88 10.85
CA TRP A 102 7.24 -2.10 9.66
C TRP A 102 5.82 -1.52 9.70
N LEU A 103 4.88 -2.17 10.41
CA LEU A 103 3.53 -1.67 10.68
C LEU A 103 3.56 -0.62 11.78
N GLN A 104 4.37 -0.82 12.84
CA GLN A 104 4.60 0.20 13.86
C GLN A 104 5.24 1.47 13.27
N MET A 105 6.17 1.34 12.32
CA MET A 105 6.78 2.44 11.55
C MET A 105 5.77 3.25 10.71
N LEU A 106 4.58 2.72 10.47
CA LEU A 106 3.48 3.44 9.84
C LEU A 106 2.67 4.29 10.84
N GLY A 107 3.16 4.48 12.08
CA GLY A 107 2.47 5.28 13.09
C GLY A 107 1.23 4.59 13.64
N LEU A 108 1.28 3.26 13.71
CA LEU A 108 0.24 2.38 14.24
C LEU A 108 0.48 2.05 15.72
N ASP A 109 1.22 2.91 16.43
CA ASP A 109 1.44 2.79 17.89
C ASP A 109 0.24 3.33 18.67
N THR A 110 -0.94 2.82 18.33
CA THR A 110 -2.19 3.14 18.99
C THR A 110 -2.57 1.93 19.81
N GLU A 111 -2.54 2.13 21.12
CA GLU A 111 -3.24 1.43 22.19
C GLU A 111 -3.93 0.14 21.74
N ASN A 112 -3.45 -0.99 22.28
CA ASN A 112 -3.80 -2.41 22.07
C ASN A 112 -5.30 -2.74 21.87
N ASP A 113 -5.92 -2.19 20.83
CA ASP A 113 -7.34 -2.31 20.50
C ASP A 113 -7.53 -3.49 19.52
N ASP A 114 -8.49 -4.37 19.81
CA ASP A 114 -8.81 -5.53 18.97
C ASP A 114 -9.15 -5.14 17.51
N LEU A 115 -9.73 -3.94 17.32
CA LEU A 115 -10.04 -3.38 16.01
C LEU A 115 -8.78 -3.15 15.16
N HIS A 116 -7.70 -2.70 15.80
CA HIS A 116 -6.43 -2.44 15.15
C HIS A 116 -5.78 -3.73 14.62
N ARG A 117 -5.77 -4.77 15.48
CA ARG A 117 -5.24 -6.10 15.13
C ARG A 117 -6.06 -6.75 14.02
N TRP A 118 -7.39 -6.56 14.05
CA TRP A 118 -8.28 -7.00 12.98
C TRP A 118 -7.97 -6.31 11.64
N PHE A 119 -7.79 -4.98 11.68
CA PHE A 119 -7.50 -4.18 10.49
C PHE A 119 -6.18 -4.59 9.81
N ILE A 120 -5.10 -4.75 10.57
CA ILE A 120 -3.80 -5.23 10.05
C ILE A 120 -3.94 -6.58 9.36
N ARG A 121 -4.70 -7.51 9.96
CA ARG A 121 -4.91 -8.84 9.36
C ARG A 121 -5.67 -8.76 8.03
N ILE A 122 -6.61 -7.83 7.89
CA ILE A 122 -7.32 -7.62 6.62
C ILE A 122 -6.37 -7.10 5.55
N ILE A 123 -5.58 -6.07 5.87
CA ILE A 123 -4.61 -5.51 4.93
C ILE A 123 -3.62 -6.59 4.50
N ALA A 124 -3.07 -7.33 5.45
CA ALA A 124 -2.10 -8.37 5.17
C ALA A 124 -2.68 -9.49 4.27
N LYS A 125 -3.95 -9.89 4.49
CA LYS A 125 -4.66 -10.80 3.56
C LYS A 125 -4.83 -10.18 2.18
N GLY A 126 -5.17 -8.89 2.10
CA GLY A 126 -5.27 -8.15 0.84
C GLY A 126 -3.95 -8.14 0.07
N VAL A 127 -2.81 -7.92 0.76
CA VAL A 127 -1.46 -7.98 0.18
C VAL A 127 -1.16 -9.38 -0.38
N VAL A 128 -1.54 -10.45 0.33
CA VAL A 128 -1.38 -11.83 -0.18
C VAL A 128 -2.20 -12.03 -1.46
N ILE A 129 -3.48 -11.65 -1.47
CA ILE A 129 -4.35 -11.79 -2.64
C ILE A 129 -3.78 -11.00 -3.82
N PHE A 130 -3.32 -9.77 -3.58
CA PHE A 130 -2.70 -8.95 -4.60
C PHE A 130 -1.43 -9.59 -5.16
N GLY A 131 -0.54 -10.11 -4.30
CA GLY A 131 0.66 -10.82 -4.74
C GLY A 131 0.33 -12.03 -5.62
N LEU A 132 -0.69 -12.82 -5.25
CA LEU A 132 -1.16 -13.95 -6.07
C LEU A 132 -1.72 -13.48 -7.42
N LEU A 133 -2.48 -12.38 -7.46
CA LEU A 133 -2.97 -11.80 -8.70
C LEU A 133 -1.82 -11.32 -9.59
N CYS A 134 -0.79 -10.68 -9.04
CA CYS A 134 0.41 -10.30 -9.78
C CYS A 134 1.11 -11.52 -10.40
N MET A 135 1.23 -12.63 -9.65
CA MET A 135 1.79 -13.87 -10.17
C MET A 135 0.94 -14.45 -11.30
N LEU A 136 -0.39 -14.46 -11.16
CA LEU A 136 -1.29 -14.97 -12.19
C LEU A 136 -1.28 -14.11 -13.46
N LEU A 137 -1.33 -12.78 -13.32
CA LEU A 137 -1.24 -11.84 -14.43
C LEU A 137 0.12 -11.87 -15.11
N SER A 138 1.20 -12.21 -14.40
CA SER A 138 2.52 -12.33 -15.03
C SER A 138 2.52 -13.34 -16.18
N ALA A 139 1.69 -14.39 -16.12
CA ALA A 139 1.58 -15.39 -17.18
C ALA A 139 1.19 -14.79 -18.54
N GLN A 140 0.56 -13.62 -18.59
CA GLN A 140 0.27 -12.92 -19.85
C GLN A 140 1.54 -12.64 -20.66
N PHE A 141 2.68 -12.43 -19.98
CA PHE A 141 3.97 -12.18 -20.62
C PHE A 141 4.61 -13.46 -21.21
N LEU A 142 4.10 -14.66 -20.92
CA LEU A 142 4.54 -15.89 -21.58
C LEU A 142 3.84 -16.12 -22.92
N PHE A 143 2.67 -15.51 -23.11
CA PHE A 143 1.83 -15.70 -24.30
C PHE A 143 1.71 -14.43 -25.17
N ALA A 144 2.50 -13.40 -24.84
CA ALA A 144 2.64 -12.14 -25.58
C ALA A 144 3.90 -12.17 -26.44
#